data_AF-A0A091DMX4-F1
#
_entry.id   AF-A0A091DMX4-F1
#
_cell.length_a   1.000
_cell.length_b   1.000
_cell.length_c   1.000
_cell.angle_alpha   90.00
_cell.angle_beta   90.00
_cell.angle_gamma   90.00
#
_symmetry.space_group_name_H-M   'P 1'
#
loop_
_entity.id
_entity.type
_entity.pdbx_description
1 polymer ?
#
loop_
_entity_poly.entity_id
_entity_poly.type
_entity_poly.pdbx_seq_one_letter_code
_entity_poly.pdbx_strand_id
1 'polypeptide(L)' 'MTFEIRQNYSTKVEADINCLVNLHLRASYTYLSLGYYFNCDDVALVGLGYFFGELAKEKCEGVEHLLKMQNQCGG' A
#
# COMPACT_ATOMS: atom_id res chain seq x y z
N MET A 1 -21.58 14.23 -9.42
CA MET A 1 -20.37 14.86 -10.00
C MET A 1 -19.68 13.77 -10.81
N THR A 2 -19.59 13.93 -12.13
CA THR A 2 -18.95 12.96 -13.02
C THR A 2 -17.69 13.61 -13.58
N PHE A 3 -16.52 13.01 -13.34
CA PHE A 3 -15.27 13.46 -13.96
C PHE A 3 -15.33 13.22 -15.46
N GLU A 4 -14.91 14.19 -16.27
CA GLU A 4 -14.91 14.09 -17.75
C GLU A 4 -14.08 12.90 -18.28
N ILE A 5 -13.15 12.39 -17.47
CA ILE A 5 -12.21 11.30 -17.80
C ILE A 5 -12.84 9.90 -17.57
N ARG A 6 -13.95 9.80 -16.82
CA ARG A 6 -14.49 8.52 -16.37
C ARG A 6 -15.22 7.76 -17.50
N GLN A 7 -14.53 6.82 -18.14
CA GLN A 7 -15.07 5.98 -19.21
C GLN A 7 -14.93 4.48 -18.89
N ASN A 8 -16.02 3.71 -19.00
CA ASN A 8 -16.07 2.27 -18.69
C ASN A 8 -15.56 1.89 -17.27
N TYR A 9 -15.53 2.84 -16.35
CA TYR A 9 -15.07 2.64 -14.98
C TYR A 9 -16.25 2.50 -14.02
N SER A 10 -16.51 1.27 -13.60
CA SER A 10 -17.64 0.96 -12.71
C SER A 10 -17.33 1.38 -11.28
N THR A 11 -18.35 1.84 -10.55
CA THR A 11 -18.25 2.15 -9.11
C THR A 11 -17.81 0.95 -8.28
N LYS A 12 -18.06 -0.28 -8.75
CA LYS A 12 -17.58 -1.50 -8.09
C LYS A 12 -16.06 -1.63 -8.17
N VAL A 13 -15.49 -1.40 -9.36
CA VAL A 13 -14.04 -1.48 -9.57
C VAL A 13 -13.33 -0.41 -8.75
N GLU A 14 -13.90 0.79 -8.73
CA GLU A 14 -13.45 1.92 -7.90
C GLU A 14 -13.43 1.57 -6.40
N ALA A 15 -14.47 0.92 -5.90
CA ALA A 15 -14.54 0.46 -4.51
C ALA A 15 -13.53 -0.66 -4.22
N ASP A 16 -13.34 -1.60 -5.14
CA ASP A 16 -12.39 -2.70 -5.00
C ASP A 16 -10.95 -2.19 -4.95
N ILE A 17 -10.59 -1.20 -5.76
CA ILE A 17 -9.25 -0.56 -5.72
C ILE A 17 -9.05 0.20 -4.41
N ASN A 18 -10.05 0.94 -3.92
CA ASN A 18 -9.98 1.60 -2.62
C ASN A 18 -9.83 0.60 -1.46
N CYS A 19 -10.49 -0.56 -1.55
CA CYS A 19 -10.31 -1.64 -0.59
C CYS A 19 -8.87 -2.19 -0.64
N LEU A 20 -8.34 -2.40 -1.84
CA LEU A 20 -6.97 -2.86 -2.06
C LEU A 20 -5.93 -1.87 -1.52
N VAL A 21 -6.10 -0.57 -1.77
CA VAL A 21 -5.24 0.49 -1.22
C VAL A 21 -5.18 0.41 0.30
N ASN A 22 -6.34 0.31 0.97
CA ASN A 22 -6.39 0.18 2.43
C ASN A 22 -5.72 -1.10 2.94
N LEU A 23 -5.88 -2.21 2.22
CA LEU A 23 -5.23 -3.47 2.55
C LEU A 23 -3.70 -3.35 2.47
N HIS A 24 -3.19 -2.72 1.41
CA HIS A 24 -1.75 -2.49 1.23
C HIS A 24 -1.18 -1.55 2.28
N LEU A 25 -1.90 -0.47 2.64
CA LEU A 25 -1.48 0.43 3.72
C LEU A 25 -1.42 -0.28 5.07
N ARG A 26 -2.41 -1.12 5.38
CA ARG A 26 -2.41 -1.92 6.61
C ARG A 26 -1.26 -2.94 6.63
N ALA A 27 -0.98 -3.58 5.50
CA ALA A 27 0.15 -4.48 5.35
C ALA A 27 1.48 -3.75 5.55
N SER A 28 1.65 -2.58 4.91
CA SER A 28 2.83 -1.73 5.07
C SER A 28 3.06 -1.35 6.54
N TYR A 29 2.02 -0.88 7.24
CA TYR A 29 2.11 -0.55 8.66
C TYR A 29 2.50 -1.76 9.52
N THR A 30 1.95 -2.93 9.22
CA THR A 30 2.29 -4.18 9.91
C THR A 30 3.75 -4.57 9.69
N TYR A 31 4.24 -4.50 8.45
CA TYR A 31 5.65 -4.77 8.14
C TYR A 31 6.58 -3.76 8.79
N LEU A 32 6.22 -2.48 8.80
CA LEU A 32 7.01 -1.46 9.48
C LEU A 32 7.13 -1.77 10.99
N SER A 33 6.02 -2.14 11.64
CA SER A 33 6.02 -2.55 13.04
C SER A 33 6.91 -3.78 13.30
N LEU A 34 6.87 -4.77 12.41
CA LEU A 34 7.74 -5.95 12.49
C LEU A 34 9.22 -5.56 12.28
N GLY A 35 9.49 -4.67 11.33
CA GLY A 35 10.81 -4.14 11.07
C GLY A 35 11.44 -3.51 12.31
N TYR A 36 10.67 -2.67 13.02
CA TYR A 36 11.11 -2.08 14.28
C TYR A 36 11.31 -3.11 15.40
N TYR A 37 10.43 -4.10 15.51
CA TYR A 37 10.58 -5.17 16.50
C TYR A 37 11.87 -5.96 16.31
N PHE A 38 12.20 -6.34 15.07
CA PHE A 38 13.40 -7.12 14.76
C PHE A 38 14.70 -6.30 14.72
N ASN A 39 14.60 -4.97 14.61
CA ASN A 39 15.73 -4.05 14.75
C ASN A 39 16.07 -3.73 16.21
N CYS A 40 15.28 -4.19 17.18
CA CYS A 40 15.58 -4.00 18.59
C CYS A 40 16.82 -4.81 18.98
N ASP A 41 17.74 -4.18 19.71
CA ASP A 41 19.03 -4.79 20.12
C ASP A 41 18.82 -6.11 20.89
N ASP A 42 17.69 -6.26 21.59
CA ASP A 42 17.33 -7.45 22.35
C ASP A 42 16.94 -8.66 21.47
N VAL A 43 16.53 -8.44 20.22
CA VAL A 43 16.10 -9.50 19.28
C VAL A 43 17.23 -9.89 18.32
N ALA A 44 18.17 -8.98 18.04
CA ALA A 44 19.40 -9.18 17.25
C ALA A 44 19.20 -9.81 15.83
N LEU A 45 18.01 -9.66 15.23
CA LEU A 45 17.66 -10.14 13.88
C LEU A 45 17.55 -8.99 12.88
N VAL A 46 18.58 -8.14 12.85
CA VAL A 46 18.64 -6.91 12.01
C VAL A 46 18.35 -7.18 10.53
N GLY A 47 18.74 -8.35 10.01
CA GLY A 47 18.43 -8.76 8.64
C GLY A 47 16.93 -8.87 8.36
N LEU A 48 16.14 -9.37 9.33
CA LEU A 48 14.68 -9.38 9.23
C LEU A 48 14.10 -7.97 9.38
N GLY A 49 14.70 -7.16 10.25
CA GLY A 49 14.32 -5.75 10.40
C GLY A 49 14.42 -4.97 9.08
N TYR A 50 15.54 -5.12 8.37
CA TYR A 50 15.74 -4.57 7.03
C TYR A 50 14.75 -5.15 6.00
N PHE A 51 14.58 -6.48 5.98
CA PHE A 51 13.66 -7.15 5.06
C PHE A 51 12.21 -6.64 5.21
N PHE A 52 11.71 -6.51 6.44
CA PHE A 52 10.37 -5.97 6.67
C PHE A 52 10.27 -4.47 6.36
N GLY A 53 11.35 -3.71 6.55
CA GLY A 53 11.43 -2.31 6.12
C GLY A 53 11.26 -2.17 4.60
N GLU A 54 11.98 -2.97 3.82
CA GLU A 54 11.86 -2.97 2.35
C GLU A 54 10.48 -3.44 1.89
N LEU A 55 9.89 -4.46 2.54
CA LEU A 55 8.51 -4.88 2.26
C LEU A 55 7.50 -3.77 2.54
N ALA A 56 7.65 -3.03 3.63
CA ALA A 56 6.77 -1.90 3.96
C ALA A 56 6.83 -0.83 2.87
N LYS A 57 8.04 -0.52 2.39
CA LYS A 57 8.28 0.43 1.29
C LYS A 57 7.66 -0.03 -0.02
N GLU A 58 7.87 -1.30 -0.41
CA GLU A 58 7.26 -1.88 -1.62
C GLU A 58 5.74 -1.78 -1.59
N LYS A 59 5.10 -2.00 -0.43
CA LYS A 59 3.63 -1.84 -0.31
C LYS A 59 3.18 -0.39 -0.46
N CYS A 60 3.95 0.59 0.03
CA CYS A 60 3.66 2.01 -0.21
C CYS A 60 3.80 2.39 -1.69
N GLU A 61 4.88 1.95 -2.36
CA GLU A 61 5.06 2.17 -3.80
C GLU A 61 3.90 1.56 -4.62
N GLY A 62 3.42 0.37 -4.22
CA GLY A 62 2.23 -0.25 -4.79
C GLY A 62 0.96 0.60 -4.61
N VAL A 63 0.78 1.22 -3.44
CA VAL A 63 -0.34 2.15 -3.19
C VAL A 63 -0.26 3.38 -4.08
N GLU A 64 0.92 3.96 -4.24
CA GLU A 64 1.13 5.12 -5.13
C GLU A 64 0.74 4.78 -6.58
N HIS A 65 1.13 3.60 -7.06
CA HIS A 65 0.77 3.14 -8.40
C HIS A 65 -0.74 2.94 -8.55
N LEU A 66 -1.40 2.32 -7.56
CA LEU A 66 -2.85 2.12 -7.56
C LEU A 66 -3.60 3.45 -7.57
N LEU A 67 -3.20 4.41 -6.72
CA LEU A 67 -3.81 5.73 -6.65
C LEU A 67 -3.57 6.54 -7.94
N LYS A 68 -2.41 6.39 -8.57
CA LYS A 68 -2.15 7.02 -9.86
C LYS A 68 -3.08 6.49 -10.95
N MET A 69 -3.26 5.17 -11.01
CA MET A 69 -4.19 4.54 -11.96
C MET A 69 -5.64 4.95 -11.69
N GLN A 70 -6.07 4.91 -10.43
CA GLN A 70 -7.37 5.36 -9.95
C GLN A 70 -7.67 6.80 -10.44
N ASN A 71 -6.77 7.75 -10.17
CA ASN A 71 -6.90 9.14 -10.61
C ASN A 71 -6.98 9.29 -12.15
N GLN A 72 -6.29 8.44 -12.92
CA GLN A 72 -6.38 8.42 -14.39
C GLN A 72 -7.74 7.95 -14.90
N CYS A 73 -8.47 7.15 -14.13
CA CYS A 73 -9.80 6.66 -14.48
C CYS A 73 -10.95 7.60 -14.08
N GLY A 74 -10.65 8.79 -13.54
CA GLY A 74 -11.65 9.77 -13.15
C GLY A 74 -12.41 9.40 -11.87
N GLY A 75 -11.74 8.69 -10.96
CA GLY A 75 -12.21 8.36 -9.62
C GLY A 75 -11.27 7.40 -8.93
#